data_AF-A0A3M1TBY8-F1
#
_entry.id   AF-A0A3M1TBY8-F1
#
_cell.length_a   1.000
_cell.length_b   1.000
_cell.length_c   1.000
_cell.angle_alpha   90.00
_cell.angle_beta   90.00
_cell.angle_gamma   90.00
#
_symmetry.space_group_name_H-M   'P 1'
#
loop_
_entity.id
_entity.type
_entity.pdbx_description
1 polymer ?
#
loop_
_entity_poly.entity_id
_entity_poly.type
_entity_poly.pdbx_seq_one_letter_code
_entity_poly.pdbx_strand_id
1 'polypeptide(L)'
;LQSCAVAGCHATRTGYRLTAGLADDAADYQATLRHVDLGNPQGSRLLLKATRQAGHPLKVFDVGSVPYDALLRWIQAGAPFQAQPTAGSTPTTPTTPTTPTTPTTPTTPTTPSYASVKPYLQSCAVAGCHATRTGYRLTAGLADDAADYRATLRQVDLGSPQRSRLLRKATRQSGHPLKVFDVGSVPYDALLRWIQAGAPFQARPASGSTPPGTTSSPAPSSGASGTSQRRTYASVKPHLQSCSAVGCHGSRTSFRLTPGLVDDPADYRSVRRQLDLGDPEDSELLEKATEDDRREHPVKVFGKNSTPYRELLAWIRQGAPYN
;
A
#
# COMPACT_ATOMS: atom_id res chain seq x y z
N LEU A 1 -8.65 -1.75 24.50
CA LEU A 1 -8.77 -1.12 25.84
C LEU A 1 -8.04 -1.92 26.92
N GLN A 2 -8.16 -3.26 26.94
CA GLN A 2 -7.52 -4.12 27.94
C GLN A 2 -5.99 -3.90 28.08
N SER A 3 -5.25 -3.80 26.97
CA SER A 3 -3.81 -3.48 27.00
C SER A 3 -3.48 -2.12 27.63
N CYS A 4 -4.37 -1.13 27.49
CA CYS A 4 -4.20 0.22 28.05
C CYS A 4 -4.53 0.28 29.55
N ALA A 5 -5.48 -0.55 30.00
CA ALA A 5 -5.86 -0.68 31.40
C ALA A 5 -4.79 -1.46 32.19
N VAL A 6 -4.33 -2.60 31.65
CA VAL A 6 -3.30 -3.45 32.28
C VAL A 6 -1.96 -2.72 32.41
N ALA A 7 -1.61 -1.88 31.44
CA ALA A 7 -0.40 -1.05 31.51
C ALA A 7 -0.49 0.12 32.52
N GLY A 8 -1.58 0.24 33.29
CA GLY A 8 -1.76 1.24 34.33
C GLY A 8 -1.90 2.70 33.85
N CYS A 9 -1.72 2.95 32.55
CA CYS A 9 -1.71 4.30 31.97
C CYS A 9 -3.02 5.08 32.16
N HIS A 10 -4.13 4.35 32.34
CA HIS A 10 -5.46 4.89 32.58
C HIS A 10 -6.06 4.47 33.93
N ALA A 11 -5.32 3.77 34.79
CA ALA A 11 -5.85 3.32 36.07
C ALA A 11 -5.92 4.45 37.12
N THR A 12 -5.00 5.41 37.03
CA THR A 12 -4.76 6.44 38.07
C THR A 12 -4.84 7.89 37.56
N ARG A 13 -4.98 8.11 36.25
CA ARG A 13 -5.00 9.46 35.67
C ARG A 13 -6.38 10.12 35.75
N THR A 14 -6.37 11.43 36.00
CA THR A 14 -7.55 12.29 35.91
C THR A 14 -7.99 12.45 34.44
N GLY A 15 -9.28 12.26 34.14
CA GLY A 15 -9.90 12.59 32.84
C GLY A 15 -10.27 11.41 31.93
N TYR A 16 -9.49 10.32 31.89
CA TYR A 16 -9.90 9.06 31.25
C TYR A 16 -9.42 7.89 32.12
N ARG A 17 -10.26 7.52 33.08
CA ARG A 17 -9.96 6.50 34.08
C ARG A 17 -10.66 5.20 33.69
N LEU A 18 -9.88 4.14 33.57
CA LEU A 18 -10.35 2.77 33.46
C LEU A 18 -10.07 2.06 34.78
N THR A 19 -10.96 1.20 35.23
CA THR A 19 -10.76 0.39 36.42
C THR A 19 -9.65 -0.63 36.18
N ALA A 20 -8.98 -1.04 37.25
CA ALA A 20 -7.88 -1.99 37.15
C ALA A 20 -8.39 -3.31 36.58
N GLY A 21 -7.77 -3.78 35.49
CA GLY A 21 -8.20 -5.00 34.82
C GLY A 21 -9.57 -4.94 34.15
N LEU A 22 -10.17 -3.74 34.02
CA LEU A 22 -11.56 -3.56 33.58
C LEU A 22 -12.57 -4.28 34.50
N ALA A 23 -12.39 -4.15 35.82
CA ALA A 23 -13.20 -4.84 36.83
C ALA A 23 -14.64 -4.27 36.97
N ASP A 24 -14.90 -3.07 36.48
CA ASP A 24 -16.23 -2.43 36.48
C ASP A 24 -16.57 -1.94 35.07
N ASP A 25 -17.18 -2.84 34.28
CA ASP A 25 -17.60 -2.57 32.90
C ASP A 25 -18.47 -1.32 32.78
N ALA A 26 -19.36 -1.08 33.74
CA ALA A 26 -20.28 0.05 33.69
C ALA A 26 -19.53 1.37 33.90
N ALA A 27 -18.65 1.44 34.90
CA ALA A 27 -17.81 2.61 35.12
C ALA A 27 -16.88 2.89 33.93
N ASP A 28 -16.27 1.85 33.36
CA ASP A 28 -15.32 1.96 32.24
C ASP A 28 -15.99 2.35 30.93
N TYR A 29 -17.19 1.85 30.71
CA TYR A 29 -18.04 2.27 29.60
C TYR A 29 -18.41 3.75 29.73
N GLN A 30 -18.88 4.19 30.91
CA GLN A 30 -19.21 5.60 31.15
C GLN A 30 -17.99 6.52 31.00
N ALA A 31 -16.81 6.08 31.45
CA ALA A 31 -15.57 6.80 31.22
C ALA A 31 -15.23 6.90 29.72
N THR A 32 -15.46 5.83 28.96
CA THR A 32 -15.21 5.76 27.52
C THR A 32 -16.16 6.66 26.73
N LEU A 33 -17.44 6.67 27.07
CA LEU A 33 -18.44 7.52 26.42
C LEU A 33 -18.10 9.01 26.48
N ARG A 34 -17.44 9.50 27.55
CA ARG A 34 -17.00 10.90 27.65
C ARG A 34 -15.97 11.32 26.59
N HIS A 35 -15.37 10.36 25.89
CA HIS A 35 -14.41 10.59 24.79
C HIS A 35 -14.98 10.23 23.42
N VAL A 36 -16.26 9.85 23.36
CA VAL A 36 -16.99 9.52 22.15
C VAL A 36 -17.85 10.72 21.74
N ASP A 37 -17.74 11.12 20.49
CA ASP A 37 -18.62 12.10 19.84
C ASP A 37 -19.54 11.34 18.87
N LEU A 38 -20.81 11.16 19.25
CA LEU A 38 -21.79 10.46 18.42
C LEU A 38 -22.24 11.29 17.22
N GLY A 39 -22.15 12.62 17.28
CA GLY A 39 -22.46 13.51 16.16
C GLY A 39 -21.31 13.57 15.14
N ASN A 40 -20.09 13.28 15.57
CA ASN A 40 -18.91 13.17 14.72
C ASN A 40 -18.03 11.96 15.14
N PRO A 41 -18.40 10.74 14.72
CA PRO A 41 -17.69 9.51 15.12
C PRO A 41 -16.18 9.58 14.89
N GLN A 42 -15.73 10.02 13.71
CA GLN A 42 -14.31 10.14 13.37
C GLN A 42 -13.58 11.23 14.19
N GLY A 43 -14.30 12.25 14.66
CA GLY A 43 -13.80 13.30 15.54
C GLY A 43 -13.74 12.92 17.02
N SER A 44 -14.22 11.72 17.40
CA SER A 44 -14.17 11.23 18.78
C SER A 44 -12.73 11.28 19.33
N ARG A 45 -12.54 11.92 20.49
CA ARG A 45 -11.23 11.99 21.17
C ARG A 45 -10.64 10.60 21.40
N LEU A 46 -11.48 9.60 21.60
CA LEU A 46 -11.08 8.20 21.73
C LEU A 46 -10.28 7.72 20.50
N LEU A 47 -10.82 7.93 19.29
CA LEU A 47 -10.14 7.58 18.04
C LEU A 47 -8.90 8.45 17.84
N LEU A 48 -9.04 9.78 17.97
CA LEU A 48 -7.95 10.71 17.73
C LEU A 48 -6.73 10.47 18.64
N LYS A 49 -6.95 10.14 19.92
CA LYS A 49 -5.85 9.80 20.84
C LYS A 49 -5.26 8.42 20.53
N ALA A 50 -6.09 7.42 20.26
CA ALA A 50 -5.62 6.08 19.93
C ALA A 50 -4.77 6.04 18.65
N THR A 51 -5.06 6.92 17.68
CA THR A 51 -4.30 7.07 16.43
C THR A 51 -3.18 8.12 16.50
N ARG A 52 -3.00 8.78 17.66
CA ARG A 52 -2.05 9.88 17.90
C ARG A 52 -2.31 11.13 17.05
N GLN A 53 -3.52 11.30 16.54
CA GLN A 53 -3.98 12.53 15.88
C GLN A 53 -4.34 13.65 16.88
N ALA A 54 -4.56 13.30 18.16
CA ALA A 54 -4.66 14.23 19.27
C ALA A 54 -3.68 13.82 20.38
N GLY A 55 -3.00 14.80 20.99
CA GLY A 55 -1.90 14.59 21.96
C GLY A 55 -2.09 13.37 22.87
N HIS A 56 -1.31 12.32 22.58
CA HIS A 56 -1.22 11.08 23.34
C HIS A 56 0.20 10.50 23.14
N PRO A 57 0.88 10.01 24.18
CA PRO A 57 2.26 9.56 24.06
C PRO A 57 2.42 8.29 23.22
N LEU A 58 1.36 7.47 23.14
CA LEU A 58 1.38 6.18 22.46
C LEU A 58 0.37 6.15 21.32
N LYS A 59 0.77 5.58 20.18
CA LYS A 59 -0.16 5.19 19.11
C LYS A 59 -0.59 3.75 19.38
N VAL A 60 -1.89 3.52 19.54
CA VAL A 60 -2.47 2.20 19.80
C VAL A 60 -2.73 1.45 18.50
N PHE A 61 -3.22 2.16 17.48
CA PHE A 61 -3.47 1.60 16.14
C PHE A 61 -3.44 2.69 15.06
N ASP A 62 -3.31 2.26 13.81
CA ASP A 62 -3.35 3.15 12.63
C ASP A 62 -4.79 3.53 12.27
N VAL A 63 -4.98 4.73 11.71
CA VAL A 63 -6.24 5.13 11.07
C VAL A 63 -6.54 4.14 9.93
N GLY A 64 -7.76 3.60 9.92
CA GLY A 64 -8.17 2.59 8.94
C GLY A 64 -7.58 1.19 9.18
N SER A 65 -7.00 0.90 10.34
CA SER A 65 -6.70 -0.49 10.72
C SER A 65 -7.97 -1.23 11.16
N VAL A 66 -7.95 -2.57 11.21
CA VAL A 66 -9.11 -3.37 11.67
C VAL A 66 -9.60 -2.94 13.06
N PRO A 67 -8.73 -2.69 14.07
CA PRO A 67 -9.17 -2.17 15.37
C PRO A 67 -9.78 -0.76 15.30
N TYR A 68 -9.25 0.12 14.44
CA TYR A 68 -9.81 1.45 14.21
C TYR A 68 -11.22 1.36 13.62
N ASP A 69 -11.41 0.57 12.56
CA ASP A 69 -12.70 0.42 11.88
C ASP A 69 -13.74 -0.27 12.78
N ALA A 70 -13.31 -1.23 13.61
CA ALA A 70 -14.18 -1.85 14.60
C ALA A 70 -14.68 -0.82 15.63
N LEU A 71 -13.77 0.01 16.16
CA LEU A 71 -14.14 1.03 17.13
C LEU A 71 -14.99 2.15 16.49
N LEU A 72 -14.67 2.56 15.27
CA LEU A 72 -15.46 3.53 14.51
C LEU A 72 -16.88 3.00 14.27
N ARG A 73 -17.05 1.74 13.86
CA ARG A 73 -18.38 1.12 13.70
C ARG A 73 -19.15 1.03 15.01
N TRP A 74 -18.47 0.67 16.11
CA TRP A 74 -19.10 0.68 17.43
C TRP A 74 -19.61 2.07 17.80
N ILE A 75 -18.83 3.14 17.58
CA ILE A 75 -19.26 4.52 17.80
C ILE A 75 -20.45 4.88 16.89
N GLN A 76 -20.37 4.55 15.59
CA GLN A 76 -21.44 4.80 14.61
C GLN A 76 -22.74 4.07 14.95
N ALA A 77 -22.68 2.93 15.61
CA ALA A 77 -23.83 2.19 16.11
C ALA A 77 -24.45 2.78 17.39
N GLY A 78 -24.02 3.97 17.81
CA GLY A 78 -24.46 4.61 19.05
C GLY A 78 -23.64 4.19 20.28
N ALA A 79 -22.48 3.59 20.07
CA ALA A 79 -21.59 3.10 21.12
C ALA A 79 -22.32 2.24 22.18
N PRO A 80 -23.09 1.20 21.81
CA PRO A 80 -23.95 0.50 22.76
C PRO A 80 -23.15 -0.19 23.87
N PHE A 81 -23.68 -0.16 25.09
CA PHE A 81 -23.18 -0.95 26.21
C PHE A 81 -23.65 -2.40 26.07
N GLN A 82 -22.70 -3.33 26.03
CA GLN A 82 -22.96 -4.76 26.19
C GLN A 82 -22.20 -5.21 27.42
N ALA A 83 -22.92 -5.43 28.53
CA ALA A 83 -22.31 -6.00 29.72
C ALA A 83 -21.73 -7.37 29.38
N GLN A 84 -20.49 -7.64 29.80
CA GLN A 84 -19.93 -8.97 29.61
C GLN A 84 -20.77 -9.96 30.45
N PRO A 85 -21.23 -11.08 29.88
CA PRO A 85 -21.98 -12.05 30.65
C PRO A 85 -21.11 -12.55 31.82
N THR A 86 -21.54 -12.28 33.05
CA THR A 86 -20.90 -12.80 34.24
C THR A 86 -21.07 -14.32 34.26
N ALA A 87 -19.96 -15.03 34.29
CA ALA A 87 -19.92 -16.48 34.38
C ALA A 87 -20.71 -16.93 35.63
N GLY A 88 -21.92 -17.45 35.43
CA GLY A 88 -22.83 -17.87 36.51
C GLY A 88 -24.27 -17.40 36.36
N SER A 89 -24.56 -16.47 35.45
CA SER A 89 -25.95 -16.19 35.06
C SER A 89 -26.45 -17.32 34.15
N THR A 90 -27.37 -18.15 34.66
CA THR A 90 -28.16 -19.05 33.83
C THR A 90 -28.80 -18.20 32.73
N PRO A 91 -28.60 -18.51 31.44
CA PRO A 91 -29.15 -17.71 30.35
C PRO A 91 -30.67 -17.65 30.53
N THR A 92 -31.19 -16.49 30.90
CA THR A 92 -32.63 -16.27 30.85
C THR A 92 -33.03 -16.29 29.39
N THR A 93 -34.00 -17.15 29.07
CA THR A 93 -34.61 -17.24 27.74
C THR A 93 -34.90 -15.81 27.26
N PRO A 94 -34.31 -15.36 26.15
CA PRO A 94 -34.47 -13.99 25.69
C PRO A 94 -35.95 -13.71 25.47
N THR A 95 -36.50 -12.73 26.21
CA THR A 95 -37.82 -12.20 25.90
C THR A 95 -37.76 -11.56 24.53
N THR A 96 -38.59 -12.10 23.64
CA THR A 96 -38.77 -11.73 22.24
C THR A 96 -38.72 -10.20 22.05
N PRO A 97 -37.73 -9.67 21.31
CA PRO A 97 -37.76 -8.28 20.87
C PRO A 97 -38.96 -8.09 19.94
N THR A 98 -39.88 -7.19 20.31
CA THR A 98 -40.97 -6.75 19.44
C THR A 98 -40.44 -5.89 18.29
N THR A 99 -40.95 -6.20 17.10
CA THR A 99 -40.75 -5.56 15.79
C THR A 99 -39.54 -6.06 14.99
N PRO A 100 -39.74 -7.05 14.10
CA PRO A 100 -38.73 -7.40 13.10
C PRO A 100 -38.51 -6.20 12.18
N THR A 101 -37.31 -5.62 12.19
CA THR A 101 -36.83 -4.85 11.05
C THR A 101 -36.72 -5.81 9.88
N THR A 102 -37.41 -5.47 8.79
CA THR A 102 -37.39 -6.21 7.52
C THR A 102 -35.94 -6.61 7.19
N PRO A 103 -35.65 -7.91 6.96
CA PRO A 103 -34.30 -8.34 6.60
C PRO A 103 -33.89 -7.57 5.34
N THR A 104 -32.86 -6.74 5.47
CA THR A 104 -32.25 -6.10 4.32
C THR A 104 -31.70 -7.21 3.44
N THR A 105 -32.20 -7.25 2.20
CA THR A 105 -31.73 -8.18 1.16
C THR A 105 -30.20 -8.20 1.17
N PRO A 106 -29.56 -9.38 1.27
CA PRO A 106 -28.11 -9.47 1.24
C PRO A 106 -27.62 -8.80 -0.05
N THR A 107 -26.96 -7.64 0.11
CA THR A 107 -26.33 -6.95 -1.01
C THR A 107 -25.27 -7.87 -1.57
N THR A 108 -25.39 -8.19 -2.85
CA THR A 108 -24.38 -8.93 -3.61
C THR A 108 -23.00 -8.34 -3.31
N PRO A 109 -21.98 -9.15 -2.97
CA PRO A 109 -20.66 -8.65 -2.69
C PRO A 109 -20.15 -7.85 -3.89
N THR A 110 -19.98 -6.54 -3.71
CA THR A 110 -19.51 -5.66 -4.77
C THR A 110 -18.06 -6.01 -5.08
N THR A 111 -17.78 -6.35 -6.33
CA THR A 111 -16.40 -6.53 -6.82
C THR A 111 -15.60 -5.26 -6.52
N PRO A 112 -14.42 -5.37 -5.88
CA PRO A 112 -13.61 -4.19 -5.56
C PRO A 112 -13.18 -3.50 -6.86
N SER A 113 -13.25 -2.17 -6.88
CA SER A 113 -12.90 -1.35 -8.04
C SER A 113 -11.95 -0.23 -7.66
N TYR A 114 -11.38 0.47 -8.66
CA TYR A 114 -10.48 1.58 -8.39
C TYR A 114 -11.10 2.64 -7.46
N ALA A 115 -12.39 2.93 -7.64
CA ALA A 115 -13.13 3.85 -6.77
C ALA A 115 -13.11 3.42 -5.28
N SER A 116 -13.14 2.11 -5.00
CA SER A 116 -13.11 1.57 -3.63
C SER A 116 -11.74 1.69 -2.97
N VAL A 117 -10.65 1.71 -3.74
CA VAL A 117 -9.28 1.82 -3.22
C VAL A 117 -8.70 3.23 -3.28
N LYS A 118 -9.31 4.12 -4.07
CA LYS A 118 -8.92 5.52 -4.22
C LYS A 118 -8.68 6.23 -2.87
N PRO A 119 -9.52 6.08 -1.83
CA PRO A 119 -9.26 6.72 -0.53
C PRO A 119 -7.93 6.33 0.11
N TYR A 120 -7.45 5.11 -0.12
CA TYR A 120 -6.16 4.64 0.41
C TYR A 120 -4.96 5.17 -0.38
N LEU A 121 -5.17 5.65 -1.61
CA LEU A 121 -4.16 6.34 -2.42
C LEU A 121 -4.10 7.84 -2.13
N GLN A 122 -5.14 8.39 -1.49
CA GLN A 122 -5.28 9.82 -1.21
C GLN A 122 -4.10 10.34 -0.38
N SER A 123 -3.62 9.58 0.61
CA SER A 123 -2.47 9.98 1.44
C SER A 123 -1.18 10.13 0.61
N CYS A 124 -1.03 9.35 -0.45
CA CYS A 124 0.12 9.42 -1.36
C CYS A 124 0.04 10.65 -2.29
N ALA A 125 -1.17 11.03 -2.70
CA ALA A 125 -1.42 12.17 -3.57
C ALA A 125 -1.40 13.51 -2.81
N VAL A 126 -2.06 13.60 -1.65
CA VAL A 126 -2.25 14.84 -0.88
C VAL A 126 -0.98 15.25 -0.13
N ALA A 127 -0.15 14.30 0.30
CA ALA A 127 1.16 14.62 0.87
C ALA A 127 2.13 15.25 -0.15
N GLY A 128 1.71 15.41 -1.42
CA GLY A 128 2.50 16.00 -2.49
C GLY A 128 3.62 15.09 -3.02
N CYS A 129 3.91 13.97 -2.34
CA CYS A 129 5.00 13.05 -2.70
C CYS A 129 4.83 12.48 -4.12
N HIS A 130 3.61 12.19 -4.55
CA HIS A 130 3.32 11.66 -5.88
C HIS A 130 2.66 12.68 -6.83
N ALA A 131 2.42 13.92 -6.39
CA ALA A 131 1.84 14.96 -7.24
C ALA A 131 2.84 15.52 -8.28
N THR A 132 4.12 15.57 -7.90
CA THR A 132 5.19 16.23 -8.66
C THR A 132 6.34 15.30 -9.06
N ARG A 133 6.36 14.04 -8.59
CA ARG A 133 7.43 13.08 -8.88
C ARG A 133 7.32 12.47 -10.28
N THR A 134 8.48 12.13 -10.84
CA THR A 134 8.61 11.31 -12.05
C THR A 134 8.51 9.83 -11.68
N GLY A 135 7.82 9.01 -12.48
CA GLY A 135 7.60 7.58 -12.19
C GLY A 135 6.15 7.24 -11.83
N TYR A 136 5.81 7.25 -10.53
CA TYR A 136 4.44 7.06 -10.05
C TYR A 136 3.80 8.42 -9.72
N ARG A 137 3.19 9.04 -10.75
CA ARG A 137 2.55 10.35 -10.63
C ARG A 137 1.04 10.22 -10.48
N LEU A 138 0.51 10.82 -9.42
CA LEU A 138 -0.90 10.98 -9.15
C LEU A 138 -1.29 12.45 -9.33
N THR A 139 -2.48 12.73 -9.82
CA THR A 139 -3.00 14.08 -9.92
C THR A 139 -3.29 14.65 -8.53
N ALA A 140 -3.23 15.98 -8.41
CA ALA A 140 -3.47 16.65 -7.13
C ALA A 140 -4.88 16.32 -6.60
N GLY A 141 -4.96 15.78 -5.38
CA GLY A 141 -6.22 15.36 -4.78
C GLY A 141 -6.92 14.20 -5.49
N LEU A 142 -6.23 13.49 -6.38
CA LEU A 142 -6.78 12.46 -7.26
C LEU A 142 -7.95 12.98 -8.12
N ALA A 143 -7.75 14.13 -8.75
CA ALA A 143 -8.77 14.83 -9.54
C ALA A 143 -9.09 14.16 -10.89
N ASP A 144 -8.18 13.35 -11.45
CA ASP A 144 -8.39 12.61 -12.71
C ASP A 144 -8.27 11.10 -12.47
N ASP A 145 -9.43 10.46 -12.25
CA ASP A 145 -9.53 9.03 -11.98
C ASP A 145 -8.88 8.17 -13.05
N ALA A 146 -9.00 8.55 -14.33
CA ALA A 146 -8.49 7.76 -15.44
C ALA A 146 -6.96 7.89 -15.56
N ALA A 147 -6.41 9.08 -15.34
CA ALA A 147 -4.96 9.26 -15.28
C ALA A 147 -4.34 8.55 -14.08
N ASP A 148 -4.96 8.68 -12.90
CA ASP A 148 -4.47 8.09 -11.66
C ASP A 148 -4.57 6.57 -11.68
N TYR A 149 -5.70 6.02 -12.15
CA TYR A 149 -5.85 4.59 -12.36
C TYR A 149 -4.75 4.03 -13.26
N ARG A 150 -4.51 4.65 -14.43
CA ARG A 150 -3.44 4.22 -15.34
C ARG A 150 -2.06 4.31 -14.70
N ALA A 151 -1.82 5.29 -13.83
CA ALA A 151 -0.58 5.40 -13.09
C ALA A 151 -0.43 4.32 -12.04
N THR A 152 -1.49 4.03 -11.28
CA THR A 152 -1.51 2.97 -10.27
C THR A 152 -1.38 1.60 -10.90
N LEU A 153 -2.02 1.36 -12.05
CA LEU A 153 -1.95 0.08 -12.74
C LEU A 153 -0.52 -0.28 -13.17
N ARG A 154 0.31 0.72 -13.51
CA ARG A 154 1.76 0.51 -13.78
C ARG A 154 2.59 0.13 -12.55
N GLN A 155 1.99 0.06 -11.37
CA GLN A 155 2.65 -0.33 -10.12
C GLN A 155 2.10 -1.66 -9.59
N VAL A 156 1.22 -2.29 -10.35
CA VAL A 156 0.49 -3.49 -9.98
C VAL A 156 0.98 -4.67 -10.81
N ASP A 157 1.30 -5.76 -10.12
CA ASP A 157 1.56 -7.07 -10.73
C ASP A 157 0.28 -7.92 -10.59
N LEU A 158 -0.43 -8.11 -11.70
CA LEU A 158 -1.67 -8.89 -11.73
C LEU A 158 -1.42 -10.40 -11.62
N GLY A 159 -0.23 -10.88 -12.01
CA GLY A 159 0.13 -12.29 -11.93
C GLY A 159 0.61 -12.71 -10.54
N SER A 160 1.12 -11.76 -9.75
CA SER A 160 1.51 -11.95 -8.36
C SER A 160 1.15 -10.71 -7.52
N PRO A 161 -0.12 -10.56 -7.13
CA PRO A 161 -0.65 -9.36 -6.45
C PRO A 161 0.20 -8.85 -5.29
N GLN A 162 0.71 -9.74 -4.43
CA GLN A 162 1.55 -9.40 -3.28
C GLN A 162 2.94 -8.86 -3.66
N ARG A 163 3.42 -9.14 -4.89
CA ARG A 163 4.68 -8.61 -5.43
C ARG A 163 4.55 -7.22 -6.03
N SER A 164 3.32 -6.74 -6.24
CA SER A 164 3.04 -5.39 -6.74
C SER A 164 3.88 -4.33 -6.02
N ARG A 165 4.58 -3.48 -6.78
CA ARG A 165 5.36 -2.37 -6.22
C ARG A 165 4.52 -1.43 -5.40
N LEU A 166 3.26 -1.23 -5.79
CA LEU A 166 2.31 -0.45 -5.00
C LEU A 166 2.26 -0.92 -3.55
N LEU A 167 2.10 -2.22 -3.32
CA LEU A 167 2.04 -2.82 -1.98
C LEU A 167 3.41 -2.83 -1.30
N ARG A 168 4.46 -3.23 -2.02
CA ARG A 168 5.82 -3.34 -1.45
C ARG A 168 6.42 -1.99 -1.07
N LYS A 169 6.27 -0.95 -1.91
CA LYS A 169 6.74 0.41 -1.60
C LYS A 169 5.91 1.01 -0.46
N ALA A 170 4.58 0.86 -0.48
CA ALA A 170 3.72 1.38 0.58
C ALA A 170 3.96 0.72 1.96
N THR A 171 4.36 -0.55 1.99
CA THR A 171 4.74 -1.27 3.22
C THR A 171 6.23 -1.19 3.55
N ARG A 172 7.02 -0.46 2.74
CA ARG A 172 8.47 -0.29 2.87
C ARG A 172 9.28 -1.59 2.75
N GLN A 173 8.74 -2.57 2.03
CA GLN A 173 9.41 -3.81 1.61
C GLN A 173 10.25 -3.65 0.32
N SER A 174 10.18 -2.48 -0.31
CA SER A 174 11.02 -2.05 -1.45
C SER A 174 11.24 -0.55 -1.39
N GLY A 175 12.43 -0.08 -1.83
CA GLY A 175 12.91 1.31 -1.73
C GLY A 175 11.83 2.39 -1.83
N HIS A 176 11.33 2.81 -0.67
CA HIS A 176 10.42 3.94 -0.49
C HIS A 176 10.77 4.63 0.83
N PRO A 177 10.86 5.96 0.88
CA PRO A 177 11.34 6.67 2.07
C PRO A 177 10.40 6.53 3.27
N LEU A 178 9.11 6.29 3.03
CA LEU A 178 8.06 6.25 4.04
C LEU A 178 7.34 4.90 4.05
N LYS A 179 6.90 4.46 5.22
CA LYS A 179 5.90 3.40 5.33
C LYS A 179 4.53 4.05 5.39
N VAL A 180 3.65 3.71 4.46
CA VAL A 180 2.28 4.26 4.36
C VAL A 180 1.30 3.44 5.19
N PHE A 181 1.42 2.10 5.14
CA PHE A 181 0.60 1.18 5.93
C PHE A 181 1.33 -0.14 6.24
N ASP A 182 0.80 -0.92 7.19
CA ASP A 182 1.27 -2.26 7.54
C ASP A 182 0.77 -3.34 6.56
N VAL A 183 1.52 -4.43 6.41
CA VAL A 183 1.03 -5.66 5.76
C VAL A 183 -0.13 -6.22 6.58
N GLY A 184 -1.25 -6.58 5.93
CA GLY A 184 -2.46 -7.08 6.59
C GLY A 184 -3.32 -5.99 7.26
N SER A 185 -3.00 -4.71 7.04
CA SER A 185 -3.92 -3.61 7.39
C SER A 185 -5.07 -3.54 6.38
N VAL A 186 -6.20 -2.92 6.74
CA VAL A 186 -7.34 -2.76 5.81
C VAL A 186 -6.95 -2.06 4.50
N PRO A 187 -6.16 -0.96 4.47
CA PRO A 187 -5.72 -0.38 3.19
C PRO A 187 -4.89 -1.38 2.35
N TYR A 188 -4.01 -2.15 2.99
CA TYR A 188 -3.23 -3.19 2.32
C TYR A 188 -4.15 -4.27 1.73
N ASP A 189 -5.07 -4.82 2.54
CA ASP A 189 -5.97 -5.90 2.13
C ASP A 189 -7.00 -5.44 1.08
N ALA A 190 -7.43 -4.18 1.14
CA ALA A 190 -8.32 -3.59 0.14
C ALA A 190 -7.61 -3.45 -1.22
N LEU A 191 -6.38 -2.93 -1.22
CA LEU A 191 -5.55 -2.85 -2.44
C LEU A 191 -5.22 -4.25 -2.96
N LEU A 192 -4.84 -5.19 -2.09
CA LEU A 192 -4.55 -6.57 -2.48
C LEU A 192 -5.77 -7.24 -3.13
N ARG A 193 -6.96 -7.13 -2.53
CA ARG A 193 -8.19 -7.68 -3.10
C ARG A 193 -8.58 -7.03 -4.43
N TRP A 194 -8.42 -5.71 -4.55
CA TRP A 194 -8.64 -5.01 -5.82
C TRP A 194 -7.69 -5.50 -6.92
N ILE A 195 -6.40 -5.67 -6.60
CA ILE A 195 -5.41 -6.22 -7.53
C ILE A 195 -5.76 -7.67 -7.91
N GLN A 196 -6.10 -8.51 -6.93
CA GLN A 196 -6.55 -9.90 -7.15
C GLN A 196 -7.80 -10.00 -8.02
N ALA A 197 -8.68 -8.99 -7.98
CA ALA A 197 -9.86 -8.89 -8.85
C ALA A 197 -9.55 -8.40 -10.27
N GLY A 198 -8.27 -8.28 -10.65
CA GLY A 198 -7.85 -7.77 -11.96
C GLY A 198 -7.71 -6.25 -12.02
N ALA A 199 -7.67 -5.58 -10.86
CA ALA A 199 -7.61 -4.13 -10.73
C ALA A 199 -8.61 -3.38 -11.63
N PRO A 200 -9.92 -3.68 -11.57
CA PRO A 200 -10.87 -3.13 -12.54
C PRO A 200 -11.03 -1.62 -12.34
N PHE A 201 -11.09 -0.90 -13.47
CA PHE A 201 -11.53 0.49 -13.51
C PHE A 201 -13.05 0.52 -13.57
N GLN A 202 -13.69 0.97 -12.50
CA GLN A 202 -15.04 1.51 -12.59
C GLN A 202 -14.91 3.00 -12.37
N ALA A 203 -15.04 3.76 -13.45
CA ALA A 203 -15.32 5.18 -13.32
C ALA A 203 -16.56 5.31 -12.44
N ARG A 204 -16.53 6.20 -11.44
CA ARG A 204 -17.76 6.58 -10.76
C ARG A 204 -18.75 6.97 -11.85
N PRO A 205 -19.95 6.36 -11.91
CA PRO A 205 -20.92 6.76 -12.91
C PRO A 205 -21.11 8.27 -12.75
N ALA A 206 -20.79 9.02 -13.81
CA ALA A 206 -21.06 10.44 -13.84
C ALA A 206 -22.55 10.57 -13.52
N SER A 207 -22.90 11.29 -12.46
CA SER A 207 -24.27 11.43 -12.04
C SER A 207 -25.10 11.94 -13.22
N GLY A 208 -25.85 11.05 -13.90
CA GLY A 208 -26.85 11.41 -14.91
C GLY A 208 -26.61 11.06 -16.39
N SER A 209 -25.59 10.29 -16.78
CA SER A 209 -25.45 9.90 -18.21
C SER A 209 -25.72 8.41 -18.47
N THR A 210 -26.79 8.14 -19.22
CA THR A 210 -27.11 6.84 -19.81
C THR A 210 -25.99 6.38 -20.74
N PRO A 211 -25.51 5.12 -20.66
CA PRO A 211 -24.36 4.67 -21.43
C PRO A 211 -24.72 4.41 -22.91
N PRO A 212 -24.00 4.97 -23.89
CA PRO A 212 -24.04 4.51 -25.28
C PRO A 212 -23.15 3.27 -25.47
N GLY A 213 -23.63 2.32 -26.26
CA GLY A 213 -22.99 1.03 -26.51
C GLY A 213 -21.61 1.15 -27.18
N THR A 214 -20.66 0.36 -26.70
CA THR A 214 -19.28 0.29 -27.19
C THR A 214 -19.14 -0.74 -28.31
N THR A 215 -18.71 -0.28 -29.49
CA THR A 215 -18.18 -1.11 -30.58
C THR A 215 -16.69 -1.38 -30.37
N SER A 216 -16.31 -2.66 -30.38
CA SER A 216 -14.95 -3.18 -30.27
C SER A 216 -14.11 -2.89 -31.52
N SER A 217 -12.84 -2.50 -31.33
CA SER A 217 -11.84 -2.31 -32.39
C SER A 217 -10.73 -3.36 -32.27
N PRO A 218 -10.15 -3.88 -33.38
CA PRO A 218 -9.34 -5.10 -33.39
C PRO A 218 -7.85 -4.89 -33.04
N ALA A 219 -7.22 -5.98 -32.61
CA ALA A 219 -5.85 -6.08 -32.13
C ALA A 219 -4.78 -5.92 -33.25
N PRO A 220 -3.59 -5.36 -32.96
CA PRO A 220 -2.49 -5.31 -33.91
C PRO A 220 -1.72 -6.65 -33.96
N SER A 221 -1.42 -7.06 -35.19
CA SER A 221 -0.69 -8.26 -35.59
C SER A 221 0.80 -8.21 -35.23
N SER A 222 1.30 -9.29 -34.63
CA SER A 222 2.73 -9.52 -34.36
C SER A 222 3.41 -10.17 -35.57
N GLY A 223 4.43 -9.53 -36.13
CA GLY A 223 5.18 -10.09 -37.26
C GLY A 223 6.59 -9.51 -37.36
N ALA A 224 7.56 -10.12 -36.68
CA ALA A 224 8.98 -10.07 -37.02
C ALA A 224 9.74 -11.15 -36.24
N SER A 225 9.84 -12.35 -36.82
CA SER A 225 10.78 -13.39 -36.40
C SER A 225 12.20 -13.01 -36.83
N GLY A 226 12.78 -12.01 -36.16
CA GLY A 226 14.22 -11.84 -36.13
C GLY A 226 14.78 -12.76 -35.06
N THR A 227 15.76 -13.60 -35.40
CA THR A 227 16.56 -14.36 -34.42
C THR A 227 17.21 -13.38 -33.47
N SER A 228 16.52 -13.04 -32.37
CA SER A 228 17.03 -12.15 -31.35
C SER A 228 18.21 -12.84 -30.71
N GLN A 229 19.41 -12.39 -31.05
CA GLN A 229 20.64 -12.87 -30.44
C GLN A 229 20.47 -12.77 -28.92
N ARG A 230 20.65 -13.91 -28.25
CA ARG A 230 20.51 -14.01 -26.80
C ARG A 230 21.55 -13.09 -26.16
N ARG A 231 21.10 -12.08 -25.44
CA ARG A 231 21.93 -11.13 -24.72
C ARG A 231 22.39 -11.79 -23.43
N THR A 232 23.67 -11.69 -23.12
CA THR A 232 24.30 -12.27 -21.93
C THR A 232 24.80 -11.17 -21.00
N TYR A 233 25.23 -11.52 -19.79
CA TYR A 233 25.81 -10.53 -18.87
C TYR A 233 27.01 -9.82 -19.50
N ALA A 234 27.85 -10.57 -20.23
CA ALA A 234 28.98 -10.00 -20.96
C ALA A 234 28.56 -8.89 -21.96
N SER A 235 27.40 -9.04 -22.62
CA SER A 235 26.91 -8.05 -23.59
C SER A 235 26.44 -6.74 -22.96
N VAL A 236 26.02 -6.75 -21.70
CA VAL A 236 25.56 -5.55 -20.98
C VAL A 236 26.60 -4.98 -20.02
N LYS A 237 27.67 -5.73 -19.75
CA LYS A 237 28.80 -5.34 -18.89
C LYS A 237 29.35 -3.94 -19.20
N PRO A 238 29.55 -3.52 -20.48
CA PRO A 238 30.03 -2.18 -20.78
C PRO A 238 29.12 -1.05 -20.25
N HIS A 239 27.81 -1.27 -20.20
CA HIS A 239 26.84 -0.29 -19.68
C HIS A 239 26.86 -0.17 -18.15
N LEU A 240 27.40 -1.16 -17.46
CA LEU A 240 27.53 -1.21 -16.01
C LEU A 240 28.89 -0.68 -15.53
N GLN A 241 29.87 -0.52 -16.44
CA GLN A 241 31.20 -0.04 -16.09
C GLN A 241 31.16 1.35 -15.46
N SER A 242 30.28 2.24 -15.93
CA SER A 242 30.06 3.57 -15.35
C SER A 242 29.56 3.51 -13.89
N CYS A 243 28.80 2.46 -13.52
CA CYS A 243 28.37 2.23 -12.15
C CYS A 243 29.52 1.73 -11.26
N SER A 244 30.46 0.96 -11.85
CA SER A 244 31.64 0.43 -11.17
C SER A 244 32.80 1.43 -11.04
N ALA A 245 32.71 2.58 -11.73
CA ALA A 245 33.73 3.61 -11.68
C ALA A 245 34.03 4.02 -10.23
N VAL A 246 35.31 4.27 -9.96
CA VAL A 246 35.88 4.42 -8.61
C VAL A 246 35.02 5.36 -7.75
N GLY A 247 34.36 4.79 -6.74
CA GLY A 247 33.69 5.54 -5.67
C GLY A 247 32.19 5.32 -5.51
N CYS A 248 31.45 4.87 -6.53
CA CYS A 248 29.98 4.73 -6.41
C CYS A 248 29.57 3.35 -5.85
N HIS A 249 30.07 2.26 -6.44
CA HIS A 249 29.66 0.89 -6.06
C HIS A 249 30.82 -0.06 -5.73
N GLY A 250 32.04 0.44 -5.45
CA GLY A 250 33.24 -0.39 -5.30
C GLY A 250 33.35 -1.25 -4.02
N SER A 251 33.06 -0.68 -2.83
CA SER A 251 33.45 -1.34 -1.57
C SER A 251 32.55 -1.13 -0.34
N ARG A 252 31.54 -0.24 -0.38
CA ARG A 252 30.76 0.14 0.84
C ARG A 252 29.24 0.24 0.65
N THR A 253 28.71 -0.36 -0.40
CA THR A 253 27.28 -0.27 -0.72
C THR A 253 26.63 -1.64 -0.75
N SER A 254 25.32 -1.69 -0.50
CA SER A 254 24.49 -2.91 -0.62
C SER A 254 24.46 -3.46 -2.05
N PHE A 255 24.78 -2.63 -3.03
CA PHE A 255 25.02 -2.99 -4.42
C PHE A 255 26.50 -2.79 -4.76
N ARG A 256 27.28 -3.88 -4.74
CA ARG A 256 28.73 -3.87 -4.95
C ARG A 256 29.12 -4.37 -6.35
N LEU A 257 29.94 -3.59 -7.04
CA LEU A 257 30.58 -3.92 -8.31
C LEU A 257 32.09 -3.80 -8.14
N THR A 258 32.86 -4.80 -8.56
CA THR A 258 34.31 -4.73 -8.55
C THR A 258 34.81 -3.66 -9.54
N PRO A 259 35.92 -2.96 -9.25
CA PRO A 259 36.48 -1.97 -10.17
C PRO A 259 36.74 -2.59 -11.55
N GLY A 260 36.16 -2.00 -12.61
CA GLY A 260 36.29 -2.53 -13.97
C GLY A 260 35.49 -3.81 -14.24
N LEU A 261 34.67 -4.25 -13.28
CA LEU A 261 33.88 -5.48 -13.34
C LEU A 261 34.76 -6.73 -13.57
N VAL A 262 35.87 -6.85 -12.83
CA VAL A 262 36.87 -7.91 -13.02
C VAL A 262 36.44 -9.27 -12.43
N ASP A 263 35.48 -9.30 -11.50
CA ASP A 263 34.91 -10.52 -10.93
C ASP A 263 33.47 -10.74 -11.46
N ASP A 264 33.39 -11.26 -12.69
CA ASP A 264 32.12 -11.45 -13.39
C ASP A 264 31.06 -12.22 -12.57
N PRO A 265 31.38 -13.34 -11.90
CA PRO A 265 30.40 -14.04 -11.06
C PRO A 265 29.91 -13.23 -9.85
N ALA A 266 30.80 -12.52 -9.15
CA ALA A 266 30.38 -11.70 -8.00
C ALA A 266 29.56 -10.49 -8.44
N ASP A 267 29.98 -9.80 -9.50
CA ASP A 267 29.30 -8.63 -10.03
C ASP A 267 27.95 -8.98 -10.60
N TYR A 268 27.86 -10.07 -11.37
CA TYR A 268 26.58 -10.58 -11.85
C TYR A 268 25.62 -10.88 -10.70
N ARG A 269 26.07 -11.57 -9.64
CA ARG A 269 25.20 -11.84 -8.47
C ARG A 269 24.71 -10.54 -7.81
N SER A 270 25.55 -9.51 -7.75
CA SER A 270 25.16 -8.19 -7.24
C SER A 270 24.13 -7.51 -8.13
N VAL A 271 24.35 -7.49 -9.44
CA VAL A 271 23.42 -6.93 -10.43
C VAL A 271 22.10 -7.67 -10.37
N ARG A 272 22.15 -9.00 -10.32
CA ARG A 272 20.98 -9.89 -10.30
C ARG A 272 20.03 -9.60 -9.14
N ARG A 273 20.55 -9.24 -7.96
CA ARG A 273 19.75 -8.86 -6.78
C ARG A 273 19.00 -7.53 -6.97
N GLN A 274 19.40 -6.71 -7.92
CA GLN A 274 18.76 -5.43 -8.26
C GLN A 274 17.76 -5.55 -9.42
N LEU A 275 17.55 -6.76 -9.95
CA LEU A 275 16.65 -7.01 -11.07
C LEU A 275 15.30 -7.52 -10.58
N ASP A 276 14.24 -6.98 -11.15
CA ASP A 276 12.92 -7.62 -11.12
C ASP A 276 12.71 -8.30 -12.48
N LEU A 277 12.59 -9.63 -12.48
CA LEU A 277 12.32 -10.37 -13.71
C LEU A 277 10.84 -10.46 -14.07
N GLY A 278 9.96 -10.27 -13.09
CA GLY A 278 8.53 -10.23 -13.34
C GLY A 278 8.16 -8.93 -14.06
N ASP A 279 8.85 -7.84 -13.72
CA ASP A 279 8.71 -6.52 -14.34
C ASP A 279 10.09 -5.88 -14.62
N PRO A 280 10.71 -6.19 -15.76
CA PRO A 280 12.06 -5.75 -16.10
C PRO A 280 12.29 -4.23 -16.00
N GLU A 281 11.32 -3.43 -16.45
CA GLU A 281 11.34 -1.96 -16.42
C GLU A 281 11.47 -1.39 -15.00
N ASP A 282 11.05 -2.17 -14.01
CA ASP A 282 10.97 -1.82 -12.61
C ASP A 282 12.10 -2.38 -11.76
N SER A 283 13.10 -2.98 -12.41
CA SER A 283 14.37 -3.33 -11.77
C SER A 283 14.99 -2.10 -11.10
N GLU A 284 15.37 -2.20 -9.82
CA GLU A 284 16.05 -1.11 -9.09
C GLU A 284 17.28 -0.60 -9.84
N LEU A 285 17.98 -1.51 -10.54
CA LEU A 285 19.10 -1.16 -11.42
C LEU A 285 18.71 -0.12 -12.48
N LEU A 286 17.58 -0.31 -13.16
CA LEU A 286 17.10 0.59 -14.20
C LEU A 286 16.49 1.85 -13.60
N GLU A 287 15.74 1.72 -12.51
CA GLU A 287 15.13 2.86 -11.79
C GLU A 287 16.23 3.83 -11.33
N LYS A 288 17.17 3.37 -10.50
CA LYS A 288 18.23 4.22 -9.93
C LYS A 288 19.19 4.77 -10.97
N ALA A 289 19.47 4.04 -12.04
CA ALA A 289 20.35 4.51 -13.10
C ALA A 289 19.71 5.59 -13.99
N THR A 290 18.36 5.63 -14.06
CA THR A 290 17.62 6.57 -14.92
C THR A 290 16.91 7.71 -14.20
N GLU A 291 16.73 7.60 -12.89
CA GLU A 291 16.08 8.62 -12.08
C GLU A 291 16.88 9.93 -12.02
N ASP A 292 16.14 11.04 -12.09
CA ASP A 292 16.66 12.39 -11.81
C ASP A 292 16.56 12.73 -10.31
N ASP A 293 15.99 11.86 -9.47
CA ASP A 293 15.89 12.06 -8.02
C ASP A 293 17.26 11.82 -7.35
N ARG A 294 18.07 12.88 -7.31
CA ARG A 294 19.40 12.91 -6.68
C ARG A 294 19.41 12.50 -5.21
N ARG A 295 18.25 12.36 -4.56
CA ARG A 295 18.15 11.92 -3.16
C ARG A 295 18.40 10.43 -2.98
N GLU A 296 18.06 9.60 -3.97
CA GLU A 296 18.22 8.15 -3.88
C GLU A 296 19.47 7.65 -4.65
N HIS A 297 19.82 8.32 -5.75
CA HIS A 297 21.08 8.12 -6.44
C HIS A 297 21.63 9.47 -6.94
N PRO A 298 22.80 9.94 -6.45
CA PRO A 298 23.26 11.31 -6.70
C PRO A 298 23.64 11.59 -8.17
N VAL A 299 23.79 10.53 -8.98
CA VAL A 299 24.27 10.61 -10.36
C VAL A 299 23.31 9.88 -11.29
N LYS A 300 22.73 10.58 -12.28
CA LYS A 300 22.05 9.91 -13.39
C LYS A 300 23.10 9.24 -14.26
N VAL A 301 23.02 7.92 -14.43
CA VAL A 301 24.01 7.16 -15.21
C VAL A 301 23.65 7.15 -16.70
N PHE A 302 22.37 6.96 -17.02
CA PHE A 302 21.86 7.01 -18.40
C PHE A 302 20.38 7.41 -18.45
N GLY A 303 19.87 7.81 -19.62
CA GLY A 303 18.46 8.15 -19.81
C GLY A 303 17.60 6.93 -20.21
N LYS A 304 16.28 6.94 -19.94
CA LYS A 304 15.34 5.88 -20.34
C LYS A 304 15.27 5.64 -21.86
N ASN A 305 15.63 6.64 -22.67
CA ASN A 305 15.66 6.52 -24.13
C ASN A 305 17.06 6.21 -24.69
N SER A 306 18.05 6.00 -23.82
CA SER A 306 19.43 5.73 -24.23
C SER A 306 19.61 4.28 -24.67
N THR A 307 20.66 4.03 -25.46
CA THR A 307 21.06 2.66 -25.83
C THR A 307 21.36 1.79 -24.59
N PRO A 308 22.16 2.23 -23.60
CA PRO A 308 22.39 1.46 -22.37
C PRO A 308 21.12 0.96 -21.70
N TYR A 309 20.11 1.82 -21.54
CA TYR A 309 18.82 1.44 -20.95
C TYR A 309 18.11 0.35 -21.75
N ARG A 310 17.99 0.54 -23.08
CA ARG A 310 17.31 -0.44 -23.94
C ARG A 310 18.02 -1.79 -23.95
N GLU A 311 19.35 -1.81 -23.91
CA GLU A 311 20.12 -3.05 -23.94
C GLU A 311 20.05 -3.80 -22.60
N LEU A 312 20.14 -3.08 -21.48
CA LEU A 312 19.90 -3.66 -20.15
C LEU A 312 18.48 -4.19 -20.02
N LEU A 313 17.47 -3.41 -20.43
CA LEU A 313 16.07 -3.82 -20.38
C LEU A 313 15.82 -5.08 -21.24
N ALA A 314 16.38 -5.13 -22.44
CA ALA A 314 16.28 -6.30 -23.32
C ALA A 314 16.94 -7.54 -22.69
N TRP A 315 18.10 -7.39 -22.06
CA TRP A 315 18.76 -8.48 -21.33
C TRP A 315 17.94 -8.97 -20.12
N ILE A 316 17.37 -8.06 -19.34
CA ILE A 316 16.52 -8.41 -18.18
C ILE A 316 15.25 -9.15 -18.63
N ARG A 317 14.60 -8.69 -19.70
CA ARG A 317 13.44 -9.37 -20.32
C ARG A 317 13.75 -10.79 -20.81
N GLN A 318 15.01 -11.10 -21.11
CA GLN A 318 15.46 -12.45 -21.47
C GLN A 318 15.81 -13.32 -20.24
N GLY A 319 15.46 -12.87 -19.03
CA GLY A 319 15.77 -13.56 -17.78
C GLY A 319 17.13 -13.21 -17.19
N ALA A 320 17.80 -12.18 -17.74
CA ALA A 320 19.13 -11.73 -17.34
C ALA A 320 20.16 -12.87 -17.28
N PRO A 321 20.35 -13.66 -18.35
CA PRO A 321 21.23 -14.81 -18.30
C PRO A 321 22.70 -14.36 -18.11
N TYR A 322 23.44 -15.16 -17.36
CA TYR A 322 24.87 -14.95 -17.15
C TYR A 322 25.67 -15.21 -18.43
N ASN A 323 25.58 -16.45 -18.93
CA ASN A 323 26.13 -16.92 -20.21
C ASN A 323 25.01 -17.09 -21.23
#